data_AF-A0A4S3LNY3-F1
#
_entry.id   AF-A0A4S3LNY3-F1
#
_cell.length_a   1.000
_cell.length_b   1.000
_cell.length_c   1.000
_cell.angle_alpha   90.00
_cell.angle_beta   90.00
_cell.angle_gamma   90.00
#
_symmetry.space_group_name_H-M   'P 1'
#
loop_
_entity.id
_entity.type
_entity.pdbx_description
1 polymer ?
#
loop_
_entity_poly.entity_id
_entity_poly.type
_entity_poly.pdbx_seq_one_letter_code
_entity_poly.pdbx_strand_id
1 'polypeptide(L)'
;MDINVLVMIGYFVLMIAISYAFKKMASGSSSHYFRGGGRMLWWMVGATAFMIQFSAWTFTGAAGQAYRYGFNVVSVFAGNVFGYLIAWWWFATRFRQLRVDTATEAINHRFGKGNEQFFTWMIIPLSILSAGVWLNSLAVFASAVFKHDITLTLWVTGVVVLVISLLSGAWGVVASDFVQTLVVAIISIACAVVALFKVGGPVKLVTEFPSGFFTGPDVGPHYISILVACFLFFFIKNVQSINNLQDSYRFLNAKDSFNAKKAALFALLLMLVGTIIWFIPPWAVAILYPDAATAHPELGK
;
A
#
# COMPACT_ATOMS: atom_id res chain seq x y z
N MET A 1 -18.51 19.20 -16.80
CA MET A 1 -17.56 18.56 -15.86
C MET A 1 -17.04 17.31 -16.56
N ASP A 2 -15.72 17.13 -16.63
CA ASP A 2 -15.10 15.94 -17.22
C ASP A 2 -15.58 14.68 -16.47
N ILE A 3 -15.84 13.59 -17.20
CA ILE A 3 -16.22 12.28 -16.63
C ILE A 3 -15.19 11.82 -15.61
N ASN A 4 -13.90 12.10 -15.85
CA ASN A 4 -12.81 11.78 -14.94
C ASN A 4 -12.97 12.47 -13.58
N VAL A 5 -13.33 13.75 -13.59
CA VAL A 5 -13.56 14.54 -12.38
C VAL A 5 -14.81 14.05 -11.65
N LEU A 6 -15.87 13.69 -12.38
CA LEU A 6 -17.09 13.13 -11.78
C LEU A 6 -16.81 11.80 -11.04
N VAL A 7 -16.03 10.90 -11.66
CA VAL A 7 -15.64 9.63 -11.03
C VAL A 7 -14.81 9.88 -9.77
N MET A 8 -13.87 10.84 -9.82
CA MET A 8 -13.06 11.21 -8.65
C MET A 8 -13.91 11.79 -7.50
N ILE A 9 -14.83 12.70 -7.80
CA ILE A 9 -15.76 13.24 -6.79
C ILE A 9 -16.62 12.12 -6.20
N GLY A 10 -17.16 11.24 -7.05
CA GLY A 10 -17.94 10.08 -6.61
C GLY A 10 -17.15 9.16 -5.67
N TYR A 11 -15.87 8.94 -5.95
CA TYR A 11 -14.97 8.20 -5.08
C TYR A 11 -14.80 8.87 -3.71
N PHE A 12 -14.53 10.18 -3.65
CA PHE A 12 -14.39 10.88 -2.37
C PHE A 12 -15.69 10.88 -1.56
N VAL A 13 -16.84 11.08 -2.22
CA VAL A 13 -18.15 11.00 -1.58
C VAL A 13 -18.39 9.62 -1.01
N LEU A 14 -18.06 8.55 -1.75
CA LEU A 14 -18.16 7.17 -1.27
C LEU A 14 -17.29 6.95 -0.02
N MET A 15 -16.05 7.44 -0.02
CA MET A 15 -15.14 7.27 1.13
C MET A 15 -15.66 8.01 2.37
N ILE A 16 -16.17 9.24 2.21
CA ILE A 16 -16.79 9.99 3.31
C ILE A 16 -18.06 9.28 3.80
N ALA A 17 -18.88 8.75 2.90
CA ALA A 17 -20.10 8.03 3.25
C ALA A 17 -19.80 6.76 4.06
N ILE A 18 -18.76 5.99 3.70
CA ILE A 18 -18.29 4.84 4.47
C ILE A 18 -17.86 5.29 5.87
N SER A 19 -17.01 6.31 5.97
CA SER A 19 -16.57 6.85 7.26
C SER A 19 -17.77 7.27 8.12
N TYR A 20 -18.72 8.01 7.55
CA TYR A 20 -19.93 8.43 8.25
C TYR A 20 -20.77 7.23 8.73
N ALA A 21 -20.94 6.20 7.91
CA ALA A 21 -21.69 4.99 8.27
C ALA A 21 -21.08 4.26 9.48
N PHE A 22 -19.74 4.24 9.59
CA PHE A 22 -19.02 3.60 10.68
C PHE A 22 -18.74 4.51 11.89
N LYS A 23 -19.15 5.79 11.87
CA LYS A 23 -18.94 6.74 12.99
C LYS A 23 -19.41 6.21 14.34
N LYS A 24 -20.58 5.56 14.40
CA LYS A 24 -21.12 5.01 15.67
C LYS A 24 -20.23 3.90 16.24
N MET A 25 -19.50 3.17 15.39
CA MET A 25 -18.60 2.09 15.83
C MET A 25 -17.31 2.62 16.46
N ALA A 26 -16.98 3.89 16.22
CA ALA A 26 -15.88 4.60 16.86
C ALA A 26 -16.27 5.24 18.20
N SER A 27 -17.56 5.43 18.46
CA SER A 27 -18.05 6.04 19.69
C SER A 27 -18.08 5.05 20.86
N GLY A 28 -17.73 5.51 22.06
CA GLY A 28 -17.87 4.75 23.31
C GLY A 28 -16.61 4.70 24.17
N SER A 29 -15.48 4.27 23.62
CA SER A 29 -14.20 4.17 24.36
C SER A 29 -12.98 4.38 23.45
N SER A 30 -11.81 4.63 24.05
CA SER A 30 -10.53 4.67 23.35
C SER A 30 -10.27 3.39 22.54
N SER A 31 -10.60 2.22 23.10
CA SER A 31 -10.46 0.93 22.42
C SER A 31 -11.34 0.83 21.16
N HIS A 32 -12.56 1.38 21.19
CA HIS A 32 -13.43 1.47 20.02
C HIS A 32 -12.84 2.37 18.94
N TYR A 33 -12.22 3.49 19.33
CA TYR A 33 -11.62 4.43 18.40
C TYR A 33 -10.32 3.91 17.78
N PHE A 34 -9.36 3.42 18.59
CA PHE A 34 -8.01 3.06 18.12
C PHE A 34 -7.91 1.65 17.52
N ARG A 35 -8.68 0.69 18.06
CA ARG A 35 -8.60 -0.73 17.71
C ARG A 35 -9.93 -1.31 17.17
N GLY A 36 -10.98 -0.50 17.12
CA GLY A 36 -12.33 -0.97 16.76
C GLY A 36 -12.90 -1.98 17.75
N GLY A 37 -12.40 -2.00 18.99
CA GLY A 37 -12.77 -2.96 20.04
C GLY A 37 -12.27 -4.38 19.79
N GLY A 38 -11.42 -4.62 18.78
CA GLY A 38 -10.91 -5.96 18.45
C GLY A 38 -12.04 -6.90 18.03
N ARG A 39 -12.91 -6.43 17.12
CA ARG A 39 -14.12 -7.14 16.66
C ARG A 39 -14.12 -7.38 15.14
N MET A 40 -13.08 -6.94 14.43
CA MET A 40 -13.06 -6.98 12.96
C MET A 40 -12.72 -8.39 12.44
N LEU A 41 -13.34 -8.76 11.33
CA LEU A 41 -13.12 -10.07 10.70
C LEU A 41 -11.87 -10.07 9.82
N TRP A 42 -11.37 -11.27 9.54
CA TRP A 42 -10.10 -11.48 8.84
C TRP A 42 -10.00 -10.79 7.47
N TRP A 43 -11.10 -10.71 6.71
CA TRP A 43 -11.11 -10.11 5.38
C TRP A 43 -10.95 -8.58 5.43
N MET A 44 -11.54 -7.93 6.44
CA MET A 44 -11.35 -6.50 6.71
C MET A 44 -9.91 -6.22 7.13
N VAL A 45 -9.43 -6.98 8.12
CA VAL A 45 -8.07 -6.81 8.67
C VAL A 45 -7.00 -7.13 7.64
N GLY A 46 -7.23 -8.14 6.79
CA GLY A 46 -6.28 -8.49 5.74
C GLY A 46 -6.28 -7.48 4.60
N ALA A 47 -7.43 -6.88 4.26
CA ALA A 47 -7.51 -5.82 3.27
C ALA A 47 -6.77 -4.54 3.71
N THR A 48 -6.94 -4.09 4.95
CA THR A 48 -6.15 -2.96 5.48
C THR A 48 -4.66 -3.30 5.54
N ALA A 49 -4.30 -4.53 5.94
CA ALA A 49 -2.91 -4.97 5.92
C ALA A 49 -2.34 -5.00 4.49
N PHE A 50 -3.14 -5.29 3.48
CA PHE A 50 -2.73 -5.21 2.08
C PHE A 50 -2.61 -3.76 1.61
N MET A 51 -3.62 -2.91 1.84
CA MET A 51 -3.70 -1.55 1.30
C MET A 51 -2.57 -0.63 1.73
N ILE A 52 -2.10 -0.77 2.96
CA ILE A 52 -0.98 0.02 3.48
C ILE A 52 0.38 -0.31 2.84
N GLN A 53 0.49 -1.43 2.11
CA GLN A 53 1.65 -1.68 1.26
C GLN A 53 1.57 -0.94 -0.09
N PHE A 54 0.47 -0.25 -0.36
CA PHE A 54 0.28 0.59 -1.53
C PHE A 54 0.42 2.06 -1.18
N SER A 55 0.95 2.78 -2.14
CA SER A 55 0.99 4.23 -2.14
C SER A 55 1.07 4.73 -3.57
N ALA A 56 1.04 6.05 -3.74
CA ALA A 56 1.32 6.68 -5.02
C ALA A 56 2.65 6.17 -5.64
N TRP A 57 3.67 5.89 -4.81
CA TRP A 57 4.95 5.34 -5.26
C TRP A 57 4.83 3.99 -5.98
N THR A 58 3.88 3.13 -5.60
CA THR A 58 3.71 1.82 -6.24
C THR A 58 3.30 1.97 -7.71
N PHE A 59 2.43 2.92 -8.02
CA PHE A 59 1.91 3.14 -9.38
C PHE A 59 2.70 4.15 -10.20
N THR A 60 3.60 4.93 -9.56
CA THR A 60 4.48 5.87 -10.26
C THR A 60 5.91 5.36 -10.29
N GLY A 61 6.58 5.32 -9.13
CA GLY A 61 7.96 4.91 -8.98
C GLY A 61 8.17 3.45 -9.39
N ALA A 62 7.48 2.50 -8.74
CA ALA A 62 7.69 1.08 -9.03
C ALA A 62 7.20 0.70 -10.45
N ALA A 63 6.11 1.30 -10.94
CA ALA A 63 5.67 1.13 -12.32
C ALA A 63 6.69 1.67 -13.34
N GLY A 64 7.32 2.82 -13.07
CA GLY A 64 8.40 3.35 -13.89
C GLY A 64 9.64 2.45 -13.89
N GLN A 65 9.95 1.82 -12.75
CA GLN A 65 11.00 0.80 -12.68
C GLN A 65 10.63 -0.47 -13.46
N ALA A 66 9.37 -0.94 -13.39
CA ALA A 66 8.88 -2.05 -14.23
C ALA A 66 9.02 -1.74 -15.72
N TYR A 67 8.67 -0.53 -16.13
CA TYR A 67 8.78 -0.08 -17.52
C TYR A 67 10.23 -0.11 -18.02
N ARG A 68 11.20 0.31 -17.19
CA ARG A 68 12.62 0.42 -17.58
C ARG A 68 13.43 -0.87 -17.39
N TYR A 69 13.15 -1.63 -16.33
CA TYR A 69 13.98 -2.74 -15.86
C TYR A 69 13.24 -4.09 -15.81
N GLY A 70 11.98 -4.15 -16.29
CA GLY A 70 11.21 -5.37 -16.41
C GLY A 70 10.82 -5.99 -15.08
N PHE A 71 11.02 -7.29 -14.95
CA PHE A 71 10.59 -8.12 -13.81
C PHE A 71 11.36 -7.83 -12.52
N ASN A 72 12.54 -7.23 -12.61
CA ASN A 72 13.42 -6.98 -11.47
C ASN A 72 12.72 -6.24 -10.31
N VAL A 73 11.82 -5.29 -10.60
CA VAL A 73 11.08 -4.56 -9.56
C VAL A 73 10.20 -5.47 -8.69
N VAL A 74 9.75 -6.63 -9.20
CA VAL A 74 8.96 -7.61 -8.44
C VAL A 74 9.75 -8.14 -7.24
N SER A 75 11.08 -8.17 -7.33
CA SER A 75 11.97 -8.62 -6.26
C SER A 75 11.81 -7.76 -4.99
N VAL A 76 11.54 -6.45 -5.13
CA VAL A 76 11.25 -5.54 -4.00
C VAL A 76 10.01 -5.98 -3.23
N PHE A 77 8.99 -6.47 -3.94
CA PHE A 77 7.73 -6.93 -3.38
C PHE A 77 7.80 -8.35 -2.83
N ALA A 78 8.80 -9.15 -3.21
CA ALA A 78 9.05 -10.45 -2.59
C ALA A 78 9.30 -10.33 -1.07
N GLY A 79 9.89 -9.22 -0.62
CA GLY A 79 10.00 -8.90 0.81
C GLY A 79 8.65 -8.71 1.50
N ASN A 80 7.64 -8.15 0.81
CA ASN A 80 6.28 -8.06 1.35
C ASN A 80 5.63 -9.43 1.47
N VAL A 81 5.76 -10.26 0.43
CA VAL A 81 5.25 -11.64 0.43
C VAL A 81 5.87 -12.42 1.59
N PHE A 82 7.19 -12.40 1.73
CA PHE A 82 7.86 -13.11 2.82
C PHE A 82 7.54 -12.49 4.19
N GLY A 83 7.39 -11.17 4.26
CA GLY A 83 6.96 -10.47 5.46
C GLY A 83 5.58 -10.95 5.95
N TYR A 84 4.61 -11.09 5.04
CA TYR A 84 3.29 -11.63 5.39
C TYR A 84 3.30 -13.13 5.67
N LEU A 85 4.21 -13.89 5.05
CA LEU A 85 4.40 -15.31 5.39
C LEU A 85 4.85 -15.45 6.85
N ILE A 86 5.84 -14.67 7.27
CA ILE A 86 6.29 -14.62 8.67
C ILE A 86 5.18 -14.08 9.58
N ALA A 87 4.43 -13.08 9.13
CA ALA A 87 3.30 -12.54 9.90
C ALA A 87 2.23 -13.62 10.14
N TRP A 88 1.87 -14.37 9.11
CA TRP A 88 0.92 -15.47 9.18
C TRP A 88 1.41 -16.60 10.08
N TRP A 89 2.68 -16.96 9.98
CA TRP A 89 3.25 -18.07 10.74
C TRP A 89 3.41 -17.72 12.22
N TRP A 90 3.83 -16.50 12.54
CA TRP A 90 4.29 -16.15 13.89
C TRP A 90 3.66 -14.88 14.47
N PHE A 91 3.77 -13.73 13.79
CA PHE A 91 3.49 -12.44 14.44
C PHE A 91 2.01 -12.12 14.59
N ALA A 92 1.15 -12.41 13.61
CA ALA A 92 -0.26 -12.01 13.62
C ALA A 92 -1.01 -12.55 14.85
N THR A 93 -0.76 -13.82 15.19
CA THR A 93 -1.33 -14.45 16.39
C THR A 93 -0.87 -13.76 17.67
N ARG A 94 0.44 -13.47 17.76
CA ARG A 94 1.06 -12.87 18.95
C ARG A 94 0.65 -11.43 19.14
N PHE A 95 0.64 -10.63 18.07
CA PHE A 95 0.14 -9.27 18.10
C PHE A 95 -1.28 -9.22 18.62
N ARG A 96 -2.17 -10.08 18.12
CA ARG A 96 -3.53 -10.15 18.63
C ARG A 96 -3.61 -10.56 20.11
N GLN A 97 -2.68 -11.38 20.60
CA GLN A 97 -2.59 -11.83 22.00
C GLN A 97 -1.98 -10.80 22.95
N LEU A 98 -1.38 -9.71 22.46
CA LEU A 98 -0.89 -8.62 23.32
C LEU A 98 -2.02 -7.96 24.12
N ARG A 99 -3.25 -8.01 23.60
CA ARG A 99 -4.47 -7.47 24.23
C ARG A 99 -4.43 -5.98 24.60
N VAL A 100 -3.49 -5.24 24.05
CA VAL A 100 -3.37 -3.78 24.15
C VAL A 100 -4.29 -3.06 23.16
N ASP A 101 -4.55 -1.78 23.40
CA ASP A 101 -5.28 -0.90 22.49
C ASP A 101 -4.36 -0.21 21.48
N THR A 102 -3.10 0.05 21.84
CA THR A 102 -2.10 0.69 20.96
C THR A 102 -0.75 -0.03 20.95
N ALA A 103 0.03 0.18 19.88
CA ALA A 103 1.40 -0.31 19.81
C ALA A 103 2.31 0.28 20.91
N THR A 104 2.08 1.56 21.27
CA THR A 104 2.84 2.25 22.32
C THR A 104 2.59 1.64 23.71
N GLU A 105 1.37 1.20 24.00
CA GLU A 105 1.04 0.46 25.22
C GLU A 105 1.81 -0.86 25.30
N ALA A 106 1.96 -1.58 24.17
CA ALA A 106 2.79 -2.78 24.14
C ALA A 106 4.29 -2.49 24.38
N ILE A 107 4.81 -1.34 23.93
CA ILE A 107 6.17 -0.90 24.25
C ILE A 107 6.30 -0.67 25.75
N ASN A 108 5.33 0.02 26.37
CA ASN A 108 5.33 0.26 27.81
C ASN A 108 5.30 -1.05 28.62
N HIS A 109 4.42 -1.99 28.25
CA HIS A 109 4.35 -3.30 28.94
C HIS A 109 5.66 -4.08 28.88
N ARG A 110 6.42 -3.96 27.77
CA ARG A 110 7.64 -4.73 27.56
C ARG A 110 8.91 -4.06 28.09
N PHE A 111 9.00 -2.74 27.96
CA PHE A 111 10.22 -1.95 28.16
C PHE A 111 10.04 -0.78 29.15
N GLY A 112 8.83 -0.54 29.65
CA GLY A 112 8.52 0.51 30.63
C GLY A 112 8.32 1.90 30.03
N LYS A 113 7.86 2.81 30.90
CA LYS A 113 7.41 4.18 30.53
C LYS A 113 8.49 5.04 29.89
N GLY A 114 9.75 4.91 30.29
CA GLY A 114 10.85 5.68 29.69
C GLY A 114 11.02 5.39 28.20
N ASN A 115 10.96 4.10 27.83
CA ASN A 115 11.01 3.68 26.44
C ASN A 115 9.75 4.08 25.67
N GLU A 116 8.58 3.92 26.27
CA GLU A 116 7.31 4.40 25.68
C GLU A 116 7.39 5.88 25.30
N GLN A 117 7.85 6.74 26.22
CA GLN A 117 7.99 8.17 25.97
C GLN A 117 9.01 8.44 24.86
N PHE A 118 10.19 7.82 24.92
CA PHE A 118 11.22 7.99 23.89
C PHE A 118 10.70 7.64 22.50
N PHE A 119 10.09 6.45 22.33
CA PHE A 119 9.54 6.03 21.04
C PHE A 119 8.39 6.93 20.60
N THR A 120 7.52 7.37 21.52
CA THR A 120 6.42 8.28 21.20
C THR A 120 6.91 9.61 20.66
N TRP A 121 7.88 10.24 21.33
CA TRP A 121 8.47 11.52 20.92
C TRP A 121 9.30 11.42 19.64
N MET A 122 9.87 10.24 19.35
CA MET A 122 10.57 9.99 18.10
C MET A 122 9.60 9.75 16.92
N ILE A 123 8.54 8.96 17.15
CA ILE A 123 7.63 8.51 16.08
C ILE A 123 6.66 9.61 15.66
N ILE A 124 6.14 10.43 16.57
CA ILE A 124 5.12 11.44 16.23
C ILE A 124 5.63 12.43 15.16
N PRO A 125 6.79 13.08 15.31
CA PRO A 125 7.31 14.01 14.30
C PRO A 125 7.60 13.30 12.97
N LEU A 126 8.20 12.11 13.03
CA LEU A 126 8.50 11.30 11.83
C LEU A 126 7.22 10.88 11.10
N SER A 127 6.14 10.61 11.84
CA SER A 127 4.84 10.25 11.27
C SER A 127 4.18 11.43 10.58
N ILE A 128 4.28 12.65 11.14
CA ILE A 128 3.79 13.90 10.51
C ILE A 128 4.56 14.18 9.22
N LEU A 129 5.90 14.08 9.26
CA LEU A 129 6.75 14.26 8.08
C LEU A 129 6.42 13.23 7.00
N SER A 130 6.30 11.96 7.39
CA SER A 130 5.94 10.87 6.47
C SER A 130 4.57 11.11 5.83
N ALA A 131 3.55 11.48 6.62
CA ALA A 131 2.22 11.80 6.11
C ALA A 131 2.26 12.97 5.11
N GLY A 132 3.08 14.00 5.37
CA GLY A 132 3.30 15.10 4.44
C GLY A 132 3.93 14.65 3.12
N VAL A 133 4.94 13.78 3.17
CA VAL A 133 5.58 13.20 1.98
C VAL A 133 4.57 12.37 1.16
N TRP A 134 3.75 11.55 1.82
CA TRP A 134 2.73 10.74 1.14
C TRP A 134 1.65 11.60 0.49
N LEU A 135 1.16 12.61 1.19
CA LEU A 135 0.16 13.54 0.67
C LEU A 135 0.71 14.34 -0.52
N ASN A 136 1.94 14.82 -0.42
CA ASN A 136 2.60 15.52 -1.53
C ASN A 136 2.79 14.60 -2.75
N SER A 137 3.28 13.38 -2.56
CA SER A 137 3.45 12.40 -3.65
C SER A 137 2.13 12.13 -4.38
N LEU A 138 1.03 11.99 -3.64
CA LEU A 138 -0.31 11.84 -4.22
C LEU A 138 -0.75 13.11 -4.98
N ALA A 139 -0.54 14.29 -4.40
CA ALA A 139 -0.94 15.56 -5.02
C ALA A 139 -0.16 15.85 -6.31
N VAL A 140 1.15 15.60 -6.33
CA VAL A 140 1.99 15.73 -7.54
C VAL A 140 1.47 14.81 -8.64
N PHE A 141 1.20 13.54 -8.32
CA PHE A 141 0.69 12.60 -9.31
C PHE A 141 -0.70 12.98 -9.84
N ALA A 142 -1.66 13.23 -8.93
CA ALA A 142 -3.03 13.54 -9.31
C ALA A 142 -3.13 14.86 -10.09
N SER A 143 -2.39 15.90 -9.70
CA SER A 143 -2.35 17.17 -10.42
C SER A 143 -1.81 17.01 -11.84
N ALA A 144 -0.78 16.19 -12.04
CA ALA A 144 -0.22 15.91 -13.38
C ALA A 144 -1.22 15.15 -14.27
N VAL A 145 -1.90 14.12 -13.74
CA VAL A 145 -2.86 13.31 -14.50
C VAL A 145 -4.12 14.09 -14.86
N PHE A 146 -4.72 14.78 -13.88
CA PHE A 146 -5.97 15.50 -14.08
C PHE A 146 -5.75 16.93 -14.59
N LYS A 147 -4.50 17.39 -14.72
CA LYS A 147 -4.12 18.77 -15.11
C LYS A 147 -4.78 19.84 -14.23
N HIS A 148 -4.81 19.59 -12.92
CA HIS A 148 -5.36 20.50 -11.91
C HIS A 148 -4.25 21.12 -11.08
N ASP A 149 -4.57 22.20 -10.37
CA ASP A 149 -3.63 22.85 -9.45
C ASP A 149 -3.20 21.90 -8.31
N ILE A 150 -1.89 21.84 -8.06
CA ILE A 150 -1.32 20.98 -7.04
C ILE A 150 -1.71 21.42 -5.63
N THR A 151 -1.79 22.73 -5.38
CA THR A 151 -2.15 23.28 -4.07
C THR A 151 -3.60 22.96 -3.74
N LEU A 152 -4.52 23.12 -4.69
CA LEU A 152 -5.92 22.72 -4.55
C LEU A 152 -6.05 21.21 -4.30
N THR A 153 -5.33 20.39 -5.07
CA THR A 153 -5.33 18.92 -4.91
C THR A 153 -4.86 18.53 -3.50
N LEU A 154 -3.81 19.17 -3.00
CA LEU A 154 -3.27 18.94 -1.65
C LEU A 154 -4.29 19.29 -0.57
N TRP A 155 -4.91 20.47 -0.65
CA TRP A 155 -5.93 20.89 0.32
C TRP A 155 -7.16 19.98 0.32
N VAL A 156 -7.71 19.68 -0.86
CA VAL A 156 -8.91 18.84 -0.98
C VAL A 156 -8.65 17.43 -0.44
N THR A 157 -7.57 16.78 -0.90
CA THR A 157 -7.25 15.41 -0.46
C THR A 157 -6.87 15.36 1.01
N GLY A 158 -6.11 16.33 1.52
CA GLY A 158 -5.77 16.44 2.93
C GLY A 158 -6.99 16.58 3.83
N VAL A 159 -7.92 17.48 3.48
CA VAL A 159 -9.17 17.68 4.23
C VAL A 159 -10.02 16.41 4.21
N VAL A 160 -10.17 15.77 3.05
CA VAL A 160 -10.96 14.53 2.95
C VAL A 160 -10.37 13.41 3.80
N VAL A 161 -9.05 13.19 3.74
CA VAL A 161 -8.36 12.18 4.55
C VAL A 161 -8.49 12.47 6.05
N LEU A 162 -8.38 13.74 6.46
CA LEU A 162 -8.59 14.15 7.85
C LEU A 162 -10.02 13.87 8.32
N VAL A 163 -11.02 14.25 7.52
CA VAL A 163 -12.44 14.02 7.81
C VAL A 163 -12.70 12.52 7.98
N ILE A 164 -12.23 11.68 7.06
CA ILE A 164 -12.40 10.22 7.13
C ILE A 164 -11.73 9.64 8.37
N SER A 165 -10.51 10.08 8.68
CA SER A 165 -9.72 9.53 9.78
C SER A 165 -10.29 9.91 11.14
N LEU A 166 -10.76 11.15 11.30
CA LEU A 166 -11.27 11.67 12.57
C LEU A 166 -12.70 11.23 12.88
N LEU A 167 -13.54 11.02 11.86
CA LEU A 167 -14.96 10.71 12.09
C LEU A 167 -15.21 9.27 12.57
N SER A 168 -14.39 8.32 12.13
CA SER A 168 -14.75 6.90 12.22
C SER A 168 -13.72 5.99 12.86
N GLY A 169 -12.60 6.54 13.34
CA GLY A 169 -11.52 5.79 13.96
C GLY A 169 -11.08 4.59 13.11
N ALA A 170 -10.62 3.53 13.77
CA ALA A 170 -10.15 2.31 13.10
C ALA A 170 -11.22 1.65 12.21
N TRP A 171 -12.51 1.71 12.59
CA TRP A 171 -13.57 1.04 11.81
C TRP A 171 -13.75 1.64 10.43
N GLY A 172 -13.80 2.96 10.31
CA GLY A 172 -13.96 3.56 8.99
C GLY A 172 -12.70 3.47 8.15
N VAL A 173 -11.51 3.56 8.73
CA VAL A 173 -10.24 3.33 7.99
C VAL A 173 -10.21 1.91 7.43
N VAL A 174 -10.47 0.89 8.25
CA VAL A 174 -10.44 -0.50 7.78
C VAL A 174 -11.56 -0.78 6.77
N ALA A 175 -12.74 -0.17 6.94
CA ALA A 175 -13.83 -0.31 5.98
C ALA A 175 -13.51 0.38 4.64
N SER A 176 -12.92 1.58 4.66
CA SER A 176 -12.48 2.26 3.44
C SER A 176 -11.37 1.48 2.74
N ASP A 177 -10.40 0.94 3.48
CA ASP A 177 -9.32 0.11 2.92
C ASP A 177 -9.86 -1.14 2.24
N PHE A 178 -10.91 -1.76 2.81
CA PHE A 178 -11.56 -2.89 2.16
C PHE A 178 -12.17 -2.51 0.81
N VAL A 179 -12.90 -1.40 0.75
CA VAL A 179 -13.47 -0.91 -0.53
C VAL A 179 -12.37 -0.53 -1.52
N GLN A 180 -11.30 0.13 -1.05
CA GLN A 180 -10.15 0.47 -1.88
C GLN A 180 -9.45 -0.78 -2.43
N THR A 181 -9.34 -1.85 -1.63
CA THR A 181 -8.78 -3.13 -2.07
C THR A 181 -9.59 -3.70 -3.24
N LEU A 182 -10.92 -3.67 -3.15
CA LEU A 182 -11.80 -4.15 -4.23
C LEU A 182 -11.64 -3.30 -5.49
N VAL A 183 -11.63 -1.97 -5.34
CA VAL A 183 -11.45 -1.04 -6.48
C VAL A 183 -10.11 -1.27 -7.16
N VAL A 184 -9.01 -1.32 -6.41
CA VAL A 184 -7.67 -1.56 -6.94
C VAL A 184 -7.57 -2.93 -7.60
N ALA A 185 -8.15 -3.98 -7.01
CA ALA A 185 -8.12 -5.32 -7.59
C ALA A 185 -8.85 -5.36 -8.94
N ILE A 186 -10.06 -4.80 -9.02
CA ILE A 186 -10.85 -4.78 -10.26
C ILE A 186 -10.13 -3.99 -11.35
N ILE A 187 -9.64 -2.78 -11.04
CA ILE A 187 -8.94 -1.93 -12.00
C ILE A 187 -7.64 -2.61 -12.46
N SER A 188 -6.85 -3.19 -11.55
CA SER A 188 -5.59 -3.84 -11.89
C SER A 188 -5.80 -5.05 -12.80
N ILE A 189 -6.81 -5.88 -12.51
CA ILE A 189 -7.16 -7.03 -13.35
C ILE A 189 -7.61 -6.56 -14.73
N ALA A 190 -8.52 -5.57 -14.80
CA ALA A 190 -9.00 -5.05 -16.07
C ALA A 190 -7.86 -4.47 -16.92
N CYS A 191 -6.98 -3.66 -16.34
CA CYS A 191 -5.81 -3.11 -17.02
C CYS A 191 -4.85 -4.21 -17.48
N ALA A 192 -4.58 -5.22 -16.64
CA ALA A 192 -3.71 -6.34 -17.00
C ALA A 192 -4.28 -7.15 -18.18
N VAL A 193 -5.59 -7.43 -18.19
CA VAL A 193 -6.25 -8.13 -19.29
C VAL A 193 -6.14 -7.33 -20.58
N VAL A 194 -6.47 -6.04 -20.57
CA VAL A 194 -6.36 -5.17 -21.76
C VAL A 194 -4.92 -5.08 -22.26
N ALA A 195 -3.95 -4.94 -21.36
CA ALA A 195 -2.53 -4.90 -21.67
C ALA A 195 -2.05 -6.18 -22.37
N LEU A 196 -2.43 -7.36 -21.84
CA LEU A 196 -2.10 -8.64 -22.46
C LEU A 196 -2.74 -8.81 -23.83
N PHE A 197 -3.98 -8.37 -24.02
CA PHE A 197 -4.64 -8.40 -25.33
C PHE A 197 -3.91 -7.51 -26.34
N LYS A 198 -3.47 -6.32 -25.94
CA LYS A 198 -2.77 -5.38 -26.83
C LYS A 198 -1.37 -5.85 -27.22
N VAL A 199 -0.64 -6.50 -26.32
CA VAL A 199 0.69 -7.08 -26.58
C VAL A 199 0.59 -8.41 -27.35
N GLY A 200 -0.56 -9.10 -27.29
CA GLY A 200 -0.74 -10.40 -27.94
C GLY A 200 -0.36 -11.59 -27.05
N GLY A 201 -0.46 -11.43 -25.74
CA GLY A 201 -0.33 -12.51 -24.75
C GLY A 201 0.92 -12.43 -23.86
N PRO A 202 0.99 -13.26 -22.81
CA PRO A 202 2.07 -13.23 -21.82
C PRO A 202 3.42 -13.68 -22.38
N VAL A 203 3.44 -14.54 -23.40
CA VAL A 203 4.69 -14.97 -24.04
C VAL A 203 5.35 -13.78 -24.73
N LYS A 204 4.59 -13.03 -25.54
CA LYS A 204 5.07 -11.82 -26.21
C LYS A 204 5.52 -10.74 -25.23
N LEU A 205 4.82 -10.61 -24.10
CA LEU A 205 5.22 -9.68 -23.03
C LEU A 205 6.65 -9.93 -22.53
N VAL A 206 7.08 -11.20 -22.48
CA VAL A 206 8.42 -11.57 -22.01
C VAL A 206 9.43 -11.52 -23.17
N THR A 207 9.07 -11.97 -24.36
CA THR A 207 10.00 -12.10 -25.49
C THR A 207 10.24 -10.79 -26.24
N GLU A 208 9.25 -9.90 -26.29
CA GLU A 208 9.32 -8.62 -27.00
C GLU A 208 9.66 -7.45 -26.05
N PHE A 209 9.96 -7.71 -24.77
CA PHE A 209 10.36 -6.67 -23.83
C PHE A 209 11.66 -5.98 -24.30
N PRO A 210 11.76 -4.64 -24.27
CA PRO A 210 12.89 -3.91 -24.88
C PRO A 210 14.27 -4.21 -24.28
N SER A 211 14.31 -4.66 -23.03
CA SER A 211 15.54 -5.11 -22.36
C SER A 211 15.41 -6.59 -21.94
N GLY A 212 16.44 -7.16 -21.32
CA GLY A 212 16.28 -8.47 -20.66
C GLY A 212 15.13 -8.40 -19.65
N PHE A 213 14.05 -9.16 -19.85
CA PHE A 213 12.85 -9.05 -19.01
C PHE A 213 13.15 -9.39 -17.54
N PHE A 214 13.96 -10.41 -17.28
CA PHE A 214 14.29 -10.84 -15.92
C PHE A 214 15.47 -10.10 -15.30
N THR A 215 16.51 -9.82 -16.10
CA THR A 215 17.75 -9.19 -15.62
C THR A 215 17.68 -7.66 -15.68
N GLY A 216 16.81 -7.09 -16.52
CA GLY A 216 16.85 -5.69 -16.90
C GLY A 216 17.94 -5.38 -17.94
N PRO A 217 18.13 -4.10 -18.30
CA PRO A 217 19.18 -3.64 -19.22
C PRO A 217 20.58 -3.93 -18.69
N ASP A 218 21.51 -4.30 -19.57
CA ASP A 218 22.92 -4.49 -19.24
C ASP A 218 23.61 -3.11 -19.09
N VAL A 219 23.50 -2.53 -17.89
CA VAL A 219 24.01 -1.18 -17.57
C VAL A 219 25.40 -1.19 -16.94
N GLY A 220 26.16 -2.29 -17.09
CA GLY A 220 27.57 -2.38 -16.73
C GLY A 220 27.94 -3.48 -15.72
N PRO A 221 29.24 -3.63 -15.41
CA PRO A 221 29.78 -4.82 -14.73
C PRO A 221 29.30 -5.01 -13.29
N HIS A 222 28.86 -3.93 -12.62
CA HIS A 222 28.38 -3.97 -11.24
C HIS A 222 26.85 -4.02 -11.11
N TYR A 223 26.12 -4.02 -12.22
CA TYR A 223 24.66 -3.94 -12.19
C TYR A 223 24.04 -5.08 -11.38
N ILE A 224 24.42 -6.34 -11.65
CA ILE A 224 23.91 -7.50 -10.91
C ILE A 224 24.21 -7.39 -9.41
N SER A 225 25.41 -6.93 -9.03
CA SER A 225 25.73 -6.76 -7.60
C SER A 225 24.87 -5.69 -6.92
N ILE A 226 24.58 -4.59 -7.62
CA ILE A 226 23.67 -3.54 -7.12
C ILE A 226 22.25 -4.11 -6.98
N LEU A 227 21.78 -4.88 -7.96
CA LEU A 227 20.47 -5.50 -7.90
C LEU A 227 20.32 -6.44 -6.70
N VAL A 228 21.31 -7.31 -6.48
CA VAL A 228 21.29 -8.22 -5.32
C VAL A 228 21.33 -7.43 -4.02
N ALA A 229 22.17 -6.38 -3.92
CA ALA A 229 22.22 -5.53 -2.75
C ALA A 229 20.89 -4.80 -2.48
N CYS A 230 20.27 -4.24 -3.53
CA CYS A 230 18.95 -3.60 -3.45
C CYS A 230 17.87 -4.60 -3.03
N PHE A 231 17.87 -5.78 -3.63
CA PHE A 231 16.95 -6.86 -3.27
C PHE A 231 17.07 -7.22 -1.79
N LEU A 232 18.29 -7.50 -1.30
CA LEU A 232 18.52 -7.84 0.10
C LEU A 232 18.07 -6.73 1.05
N PHE A 233 18.40 -5.48 0.72
CA PHE A 233 17.98 -4.32 1.50
C PHE A 233 16.45 -4.22 1.59
N PHE A 234 15.75 -4.23 0.45
CA PHE A 234 14.29 -4.13 0.42
C PHE A 234 13.62 -5.35 1.05
N PHE A 235 14.19 -6.54 0.87
CA PHE A 235 13.69 -7.76 1.47
C PHE A 235 13.72 -7.66 2.99
N ILE A 236 14.86 -7.34 3.58
CA ILE A 236 15.01 -7.18 5.04
C ILE A 236 14.12 -6.05 5.54
N LYS A 237 14.14 -4.89 4.87
CA LYS A 237 13.34 -3.73 5.25
C LYS A 237 11.84 -4.02 5.24
N ASN A 238 11.33 -4.72 4.22
CA ASN A 238 9.90 -5.03 4.12
C ASN A 238 9.47 -6.11 5.11
N VAL A 239 10.30 -7.13 5.34
CA VAL A 239 10.04 -8.14 6.37
C VAL A 239 9.97 -7.51 7.76
N GLN A 240 10.94 -6.64 8.10
CA GLN A 240 10.93 -5.89 9.36
C GLN A 240 9.74 -4.93 9.44
N SER A 241 9.45 -4.21 8.36
CA SER A 241 8.34 -3.24 8.32
C SER A 241 6.98 -3.90 8.53
N ILE A 242 6.76 -5.13 8.08
CA ILE A 242 5.48 -5.83 8.31
C ILE A 242 5.40 -6.42 9.71
N ASN A 243 6.54 -6.86 10.27
CA ASN A 243 6.60 -7.66 11.49
C ASN A 243 7.11 -6.89 12.72
N ASN A 244 6.98 -5.56 12.73
CA ASN A 244 7.34 -4.75 13.89
C ASN A 244 6.11 -4.40 14.75
N LEU A 245 6.38 -3.90 15.96
CA LEU A 245 5.33 -3.57 16.92
C LEU A 245 4.51 -2.34 16.51
N GLN A 246 5.11 -1.37 15.82
CA GLN A 246 4.41 -0.17 15.36
C GLN A 246 3.31 -0.52 14.36
N ASP A 247 3.57 -1.45 13.44
CA ASP A 247 2.62 -1.93 12.42
C ASP A 247 1.68 -3.03 12.93
N SER A 248 1.85 -3.47 14.18
CA SER A 248 1.02 -4.51 14.81
C SER A 248 -0.44 -4.11 15.00
N TYR A 249 -0.74 -2.80 15.03
CA TYR A 249 -2.09 -2.26 15.29
C TYR A 249 -3.16 -2.86 14.37
N ARG A 250 -2.78 -3.22 13.14
CA ARG A 250 -3.65 -3.84 12.15
C ARG A 250 -4.23 -5.17 12.67
N PHE A 251 -3.39 -5.99 13.29
CA PHE A 251 -3.80 -7.28 13.85
C PHE A 251 -4.48 -7.17 15.22
N LEU A 252 -4.29 -6.04 15.93
CA LEU A 252 -5.05 -5.75 17.16
C LEU A 252 -6.55 -5.59 16.88
N ASN A 253 -6.91 -5.12 15.69
CA ASN A 253 -8.30 -4.93 15.26
C ASN A 253 -9.06 -6.25 15.09
N ALA A 254 -8.36 -7.36 14.87
CA ALA A 254 -8.96 -8.65 14.61
C ALA A 254 -9.81 -9.15 15.79
N LYS A 255 -10.89 -9.87 15.49
CA LYS A 255 -11.77 -10.47 16.49
C LYS A 255 -11.02 -11.38 17.47
N ASP A 256 -10.19 -12.25 16.92
CA ASP A 256 -9.45 -13.29 17.64
C ASP A 256 -8.17 -13.66 16.87
N SER A 257 -7.32 -14.49 17.47
CA SER A 257 -6.05 -14.93 16.88
C SER A 257 -6.24 -15.67 15.55
N PHE A 258 -7.36 -16.39 15.38
CA PHE A 258 -7.65 -17.10 14.14
C PHE A 258 -7.96 -16.12 13.00
N ASN A 259 -8.74 -15.08 13.28
CA ASN A 259 -9.00 -13.99 12.35
C ASN A 259 -7.72 -13.21 12.02
N ALA A 260 -6.86 -12.94 13.00
CA ALA A 260 -5.57 -12.30 12.76
C ALA A 260 -4.66 -13.14 11.84
N LYS A 261 -4.57 -14.45 12.09
CA LYS A 261 -3.82 -15.38 11.24
C LYS A 261 -4.40 -15.42 9.82
N LYS A 262 -5.71 -15.58 9.67
CA LYS A 262 -6.38 -15.55 8.35
C LYS A 262 -6.20 -14.21 7.63
N ALA A 263 -6.18 -13.11 8.35
CA ALA A 263 -5.93 -11.78 7.77
C ALA A 263 -4.52 -11.69 7.16
N ALA A 264 -3.50 -12.16 7.88
CA ALA A 264 -2.14 -12.22 7.35
C ALA A 264 -2.03 -13.13 6.13
N LEU A 265 -2.71 -14.30 6.15
CA LEU A 265 -2.78 -15.19 4.99
C LEU A 265 -3.47 -14.53 3.78
N PHE A 266 -4.56 -13.80 4.03
CA PHE A 266 -5.27 -13.08 2.99
C PHE A 266 -4.39 -11.99 2.35
N ALA A 267 -3.71 -11.19 3.17
CA ALA A 267 -2.75 -10.19 2.69
C ALA A 267 -1.58 -10.83 1.92
N LEU A 268 -1.07 -11.98 2.38
CA LEU A 268 -0.05 -12.77 1.68
C LEU A 268 -0.51 -13.15 0.27
N LEU A 269 -1.70 -13.73 0.14
CA LEU A 269 -2.25 -14.17 -1.15
C LEU A 269 -2.48 -12.98 -2.09
N LEU A 270 -3.05 -11.89 -1.56
CA LEU A 270 -3.25 -10.68 -2.34
C LEU A 270 -1.92 -10.06 -2.80
N MET A 271 -0.88 -10.04 -1.95
CA MET A 271 0.46 -9.58 -2.35
C MET A 271 1.08 -10.48 -3.40
N LEU A 272 1.01 -11.80 -3.24
CA LEU A 272 1.60 -12.76 -4.17
C LEU A 272 0.99 -12.63 -5.58
N VAL A 273 -0.35 -12.64 -5.66
CA VAL A 273 -1.08 -12.59 -6.93
C VAL A 273 -1.09 -11.17 -7.49
N GLY A 274 -1.39 -10.18 -6.65
CA GLY A 274 -1.50 -8.80 -7.04
C GLY A 274 -0.20 -8.29 -7.66
N THR A 275 0.96 -8.63 -7.08
CA THR A 275 2.26 -8.13 -7.55
C THR A 275 2.48 -8.41 -9.02
N ILE A 276 2.11 -9.60 -9.46
CA ILE A 276 2.24 -9.96 -10.87
C ILE A 276 1.23 -9.16 -11.71
N ILE A 277 -0.03 -9.09 -11.25
CA ILE A 277 -1.12 -8.46 -12.02
C ILE A 277 -0.87 -6.97 -12.28
N TRP A 278 -0.49 -6.18 -11.26
CA TRP A 278 -0.38 -4.73 -11.44
C TRP A 278 0.87 -4.30 -12.21
N PHE A 279 1.88 -5.17 -12.38
CA PHE A 279 3.07 -4.86 -13.19
C PHE A 279 2.92 -5.24 -14.67
N ILE A 280 1.89 -6.01 -15.02
CA ILE A 280 1.59 -6.33 -16.43
C ILE A 280 1.38 -5.07 -17.28
N PRO A 281 0.56 -4.06 -16.88
CA PRO A 281 0.37 -2.87 -17.71
C PRO A 281 1.66 -2.07 -17.94
N PRO A 282 2.49 -1.76 -16.92
CA PRO A 282 3.80 -1.13 -17.17
C PRO A 282 4.70 -1.91 -18.13
N TRP A 283 4.75 -3.24 -18.02
CA TRP A 283 5.54 -4.06 -18.95
C TRP A 283 5.01 -3.99 -20.38
N ALA A 284 3.69 -4.00 -20.55
CA ALA A 284 3.06 -3.86 -21.86
C ALA A 284 3.30 -2.49 -22.48
N VAL A 285 3.23 -1.43 -21.67
CA VAL A 285 3.48 -0.05 -22.13
C VAL A 285 4.93 0.12 -22.61
N ALA A 286 5.91 -0.56 -22.00
CA ALA A 286 7.29 -0.55 -22.47
C ALA A 286 7.45 -1.11 -23.90
N ILE A 287 6.61 -2.08 -24.29
CA ILE A 287 6.61 -2.68 -25.63
C ILE A 287 5.83 -1.80 -26.61
N LEU A 288 4.63 -1.37 -26.22
CA LEU A 288 3.70 -0.65 -27.10
C LEU A 288 4.09 0.81 -27.33
N TYR A 289 4.72 1.43 -26.32
CA TYR A 289 5.07 2.84 -26.31
C TYR A 289 6.48 3.04 -25.72
N PRO A 290 7.55 2.57 -26.39
CA PRO A 290 8.92 2.62 -25.87
C PRO A 290 9.42 4.05 -25.59
N ASP A 291 8.83 5.05 -26.25
CA ASP A 291 9.12 6.48 -26.06
C ASP A 291 8.17 7.16 -25.06
N ALA A 292 7.36 6.43 -24.28
CA ALA A 292 6.40 7.03 -23.36
C ALA A 292 7.07 7.97 -22.33
N ALA A 293 8.31 7.64 -21.91
CA ALA A 293 9.07 8.47 -20.98
C ALA A 293 9.50 9.82 -21.56
N THR A 294 9.73 9.90 -22.88
CA THR A 294 10.09 11.15 -23.57
C THR A 294 8.85 11.91 -24.07
N ALA A 295 7.75 11.19 -24.34
CA ALA A 295 6.47 11.78 -24.75
C ALA A 295 5.71 12.44 -23.60
N HIS A 296 5.90 11.98 -22.36
CA HIS A 296 5.23 12.50 -21.16
C HIS A 296 6.19 12.90 -20.04
N PRO A 297 7.13 13.84 -20.28
CA PRO A 297 8.08 14.29 -19.27
C PRO A 297 7.41 14.93 -18.05
N GLU A 298 6.18 15.44 -18.20
CA GLU A 298 5.35 16.00 -17.13
C GLU A 298 4.87 14.95 -16.11
N LEU A 299 4.86 13.66 -16.47
CA LEU A 299 4.42 12.56 -15.60
C LEU A 299 5.58 11.95 -14.80
N GLY A 300 6.81 12.42 -15.01
CA GLY A 300 8.00 11.94 -14.29
C GLY A 300 9.22 12.84 -14.47
N LYS A 301 9.41 13.78 -13.54
CA LYS A 301 10.72 14.31 -13.18
C LYS A 301 11.16 13.72 -11.85
#